data_AF-A0A946AM09-F1
#
_entry.id   AF-A0A946AM09-F1
#
_cell.length_a   1.000
_cell.length_b   1.000
_cell.length_c   1.000
_cell.angle_alpha   90.00
_cell.angle_beta   90.00
_cell.angle_gamma   90.00
#
_symmetry.space_group_name_H-M   'P 1'
#
loop_
_entity.id
_entity.type
_entity.pdbx_description
1 polymer ?
#
loop_
_entity_poly.entity_id
_entity_poly.type
_entity_poly.pdbx_seq_one_letter_code
_entity_poly.pdbx_strand_id
1 'polypeptide(L)'
;MSSDSIPELPNERAQQLLKVLIQRFIRDGQPVGSRTLARKSGIELSPATIRNVMSDLEELGLISAPHTSAGRIPTAQGYRLF
;
A
#
# COMPACT_ATOMS: atom_id res chain seq x y z
N MET A 1 3.62 29.68 -13.98
CA MET A 1 2.23 29.22 -13.83
C MET A 1 2.25 28.02 -12.92
N SER A 2 1.80 28.27 -11.70
CA SER A 2 1.79 27.37 -10.55
C SER A 2 0.86 26.20 -10.84
N SER A 3 1.38 24.97 -10.89
CA SER A 3 0.54 23.77 -10.80
C SER A 3 0.58 23.34 -9.34
N ASP A 4 -0.61 23.39 -8.73
CA ASP A 4 -0.89 23.13 -7.34
C ASP A 4 -0.18 21.89 -6.79
N SER A 5 0.39 22.08 -5.61
CA SER A 5 0.88 21.06 -4.71
C SER A 5 -0.26 20.12 -4.28
N ILE A 6 -0.56 19.11 -5.08
CA ILE A 6 -1.10 17.86 -4.55
C ILE A 6 0.04 17.28 -3.69
N PRO A 7 -0.15 16.99 -2.39
CA PRO A 7 0.88 16.31 -1.61
C PRO A 7 1.25 15.04 -2.39
N GLU A 8 2.51 14.93 -2.82
CA GLU A 8 2.99 13.91 -3.76
C GLU A 8 2.37 12.55 -3.42
N LEU A 9 1.41 12.10 -4.23
CA LEU A 9 0.96 10.71 -4.19
C LEU A 9 2.23 9.87 -4.36
N PRO A 10 2.55 8.93 -3.45
CA PRO A 10 3.89 8.37 -3.38
C PRO A 10 4.16 7.42 -4.55
N ASN A 11 4.49 7.92 -5.74
CA ASN A 11 4.86 7.12 -6.91
C ASN A 11 3.74 6.19 -7.46
N GLU A 12 3.71 5.98 -8.77
CA GLU A 12 2.84 4.96 -9.42
C GLU A 12 3.00 3.56 -8.77
N ARG A 13 4.19 3.30 -8.22
CA ARG A 13 4.53 2.07 -7.51
C ARG A 13 3.74 1.89 -6.21
N ALA A 14 3.51 2.94 -5.41
CA ALA A 14 2.71 2.79 -4.18
C ALA A 14 1.24 2.57 -4.53
N GLN A 15 0.74 3.23 -5.57
CA GLN A 15 -0.61 2.96 -6.07
C GLN A 15 -0.75 1.50 -6.52
N GLN A 16 0.22 0.96 -7.26
CA GLN A 16 0.24 -0.47 -7.60
C GLN A 16 0.29 -1.37 -6.36
N LEU A 17 1.14 -1.05 -5.38
CA LEU A 17 1.22 -1.78 -4.11
C LEU A 17 -0.12 -1.77 -3.36
N LEU A 18 -0.75 -0.61 -3.24
CA LEU A 18 -2.05 -0.44 -2.61
C LEU A 18 -3.14 -1.22 -3.35
N LYS A 19 -3.16 -1.15 -4.68
CA LYS A 19 -4.10 -1.91 -5.52
C LYS A 19 -3.95 -3.42 -5.31
N VAL A 20 -2.73 -3.93 -5.31
CA VAL A 20 -2.45 -5.37 -5.10
C VAL A 20 -2.84 -5.78 -3.68
N LEU A 21 -2.58 -4.93 -2.68
CA LEU A 21 -3.01 -5.14 -1.29
C LEU A 21 -4.53 -5.26 -1.21
N ILE A 22 -5.26 -4.28 -1.77
CA ILE A 22 -6.73 -4.27 -1.78
C ILE A 22 -7.28 -5.51 -2.47
N GLN A 23 -6.82 -5.82 -3.68
CA GLN A 23 -7.25 -7.01 -4.41
C GLN A 23 -6.99 -8.31 -3.65
N ARG A 24 -5.86 -8.40 -2.95
CA ARG A 24 -5.52 -9.58 -2.15
C ARG A 24 -6.38 -9.67 -0.90
N PHE A 25 -6.62 -8.55 -0.23
CA PHE A 25 -7.49 -8.49 0.93
C PHE A 25 -8.95 -8.84 0.57
N ILE A 26 -9.47 -8.33 -0.55
CA ILE A 26 -10.83 -8.68 -1.03
C ILE A 26 -10.93 -10.17 -1.38
N ARG A 27 -9.91 -10.74 -2.04
CA ARG A 27 -9.93 -12.14 -2.47
C ARG A 27 -9.76 -13.13 -1.32
N ASP A 28 -8.80 -12.87 -0.44
CA ASP A 28 -8.38 -13.84 0.58
C ASP A 28 -9.01 -13.52 1.97
N GLY A 29 -9.50 -12.29 2.18
CA GLY A 29 -10.01 -11.83 3.48
C GLY A 29 -8.94 -11.71 4.57
N GLN A 30 -7.65 -11.80 4.20
CA GLN A 30 -6.53 -11.84 5.15
C GLN A 30 -5.63 -10.60 5.01
N PRO A 31 -5.05 -10.11 6.12
CA PRO A 31 -4.05 -9.06 6.08
C PRO A 31 -2.85 -9.44 5.20
N VAL A 32 -2.33 -8.45 4.46
CA VAL A 32 -1.28 -8.69 3.45
C VAL A 32 0.05 -8.14 3.93
N GLY A 33 1.06 -9.00 4.02
CA GLY A 33 2.42 -8.62 4.40
C GLY A 33 3.27 -8.12 3.22
N SER A 34 4.33 -7.37 3.55
CA SER A 34 5.31 -6.83 2.59
C SER A 34 5.94 -7.90 1.69
N ARG A 35 6.18 -9.11 2.21
CA ARG A 35 6.73 -10.24 1.45
C ARG A 35 5.76 -10.76 0.38
N THR A 36 4.46 -10.78 0.70
CA THR A 36 3.42 -11.19 -0.25
C THR A 36 3.27 -10.14 -1.34
N LEU A 37 3.29 -8.86 -0.96
CA LEU A 37 3.27 -7.75 -1.90
C LEU A 37 4.48 -7.79 -2.84
N ALA A 38 5.69 -7.99 -2.33
CA ALA A 38 6.90 -8.10 -3.15
C ALA A 38 6.80 -9.20 -4.22
N ARG A 39 6.24 -10.36 -3.87
CA ARG A 39 6.09 -11.49 -4.81
C ARG A 39 4.93 -11.30 -5.80
N LYS A 40 3.88 -10.58 -5.41
CA LYS A 40 2.62 -10.48 -6.16
C LYS A 40 2.48 -9.19 -6.94
N SER A 41 3.21 -8.14 -6.59
CA SER A 41 3.12 -6.84 -7.26
C SER A 41 3.77 -6.84 -8.64
N GLY A 42 4.69 -7.77 -8.90
CA GLY A 42 5.46 -7.80 -10.15
C GLY A 42 6.40 -6.61 -10.31
N ILE A 43 6.59 -5.81 -9.24
CA ILE A 43 7.47 -4.65 -9.23
C ILE A 43 8.81 -5.10 -8.65
N GLU A 44 9.91 -4.83 -9.36
CA GLU A 44 11.28 -5.06 -8.88
C GLU A 44 11.66 -4.01 -7.83
N LEU A 45 11.06 -4.11 -6.65
CA LEU A 45 11.39 -3.27 -5.50
C LEU A 45 12.16 -4.06 -4.46
N SER A 46 13.15 -3.40 -3.85
CA SER A 46 13.84 -3.95 -2.71
C SER A 46 12.86 -4.11 -1.53
N PRO A 47 13.08 -5.10 -0.63
CA PRO A 47 12.28 -5.25 0.58
C PRO A 47 12.28 -4.01 1.47
N ALA A 48 13.35 -3.21 1.44
CA ALA A 48 13.44 -1.95 2.18
C ALA A 48 12.47 -0.91 1.60
N THR A 49 12.45 -0.74 0.27
CA THR A 49 11.56 0.19 -0.41
C THR A 49 10.09 -0.16 -0.17
N ILE A 50 9.72 -1.44 -0.21
CA ILE A 50 8.32 -1.86 0.06
C ILE A 50 7.91 -1.52 1.50
N ARG A 51 8.80 -1.70 2.48
CA ARG A 51 8.49 -1.34 3.87
C ARG A 51 8.30 0.16 4.02
N ASN A 52 9.15 0.97 3.40
CA ASN A 52 9.03 2.44 3.42
C ASN A 52 7.70 2.87 2.80
N VAL A 53 7.40 2.38 1.59
CA VAL A 53 6.12 2.70 0.90
C VAL A 53 4.91 2.26 1.73
N MET A 54 4.96 1.08 2.36
CA MET A 54 3.88 0.66 3.26
C MET A 54 3.75 1.55 4.49
N SER A 55 4.87 2.04 5.03
CA SER A 55 4.88 3.00 6.13
C SER A 55 4.24 4.32 5.69
N ASP A 56 4.60 4.84 4.52
CA ASP A 56 4.03 6.07 3.96
C ASP A 56 2.51 5.91 3.74
N LEU A 57 2.08 4.78 3.17
CA LEU A 57 0.65 4.49 2.98
C LEU A 57 -0.12 4.36 4.31
N GLU A 58 0.54 3.91 5.36
CA GLU A 58 -0.04 3.79 6.70
C GLU A 58 -0.14 5.17 7.37
N GLU A 59 0.90 6.01 7.25
CA GLU A 59 0.89 7.40 7.70
C GLU A 59 -0.16 8.25 6.98
N LEU A 60 -0.38 7.99 5.69
CA LEU A 60 -1.46 8.60 4.89
C LEU A 60 -2.87 8.08 5.27
N GLY A 61 -2.98 7.09 6.16
CA GLY A 61 -4.24 6.50 6.58
C GLY A 61 -4.92 5.63 5.52
N LEU A 62 -4.20 5.21 4.48
CA LEU A 62 -4.72 4.38 3.37
C LEU A 62 -4.72 2.90 3.72
N ILE A 63 -3.76 2.48 4.54
CA ILE A 63 -3.66 1.12 5.07
C ILE A 63 -3.44 1.18 6.58
N SER A 64 -3.71 0.07 7.26
CA SER A 64 -3.52 -0.04 8.70
C SER A 64 -3.02 -1.44 9.08
N ALA A 65 -2.24 -1.54 10.14
CA ALA A 65 -1.89 -2.81 10.76
C ALA A 65 -2.90 -3.18 11.85
N PRO A 66 -3.62 -4.31 11.76
CA PRO A 66 -4.39 -4.79 12.90
C PRO A 66 -3.47 -5.20 14.06
N HIS A 67 -2.29 -5.75 13.73
CA HIS A 67 -1.21 -6.05 14.68
C HIS A 67 0.15 -5.81 14.01
N THR A 68 1.19 -5.55 14.81
CA THR A 68 2.56 -5.28 14.35
C THR A 68 3.14 -6.37 13.45
N SER A 69 2.71 -7.63 13.61
CA SER A 69 3.17 -8.80 12.86
C SER A 69 2.20 -9.32 11.78
N ALA A 70 0.93 -8.89 11.78
CA ALA A 70 -0.11 -9.53 10.98
C ALA A 70 -0.10 -9.11 9.50
N GLY A 71 0.52 -7.99 9.15
CA GLY A 71 0.49 -7.41 7.81
C GLY A 71 -0.30 -6.10 7.79
N ARG A 72 -0.86 -5.74 6.63
CA ARG A 72 -1.66 -4.52 6.45
C ARG A 72 -3.01 -4.83 5.82
N ILE A 73 -4.00 -4.07 6.24
CA ILE A 73 -5.36 -4.09 5.72
C ILE A 73 -5.67 -2.73 5.09
N PRO A 74 -6.43 -2.69 3.99
CA PRO A 74 -6.86 -1.42 3.41
C PRO A 74 -7.91 -0.75 4.31
N THR A 75 -7.79 0.56 4.50
CA THR A 75 -8.79 1.35 5.21
C THR A 75 -9.87 1.81 4.25
N ALA A 76 -10.97 2.38 4.78
CA ALA A 76 -11.99 3.03 3.96
C ALA A 76 -11.39 4.10 3.02
N GLN A 77 -10.33 4.80 3.43
CA GLN A 77 -9.64 5.77 2.58
C GLN A 77 -8.81 5.12 1.48
N GLY A 78 -8.14 4.00 1.77
CA GLY A 78 -7.44 3.21 0.76
C GLY A 78 -8.39 2.69 -0.33
N TYR A 79 -9.59 2.25 0.05
CA TYR A 79 -10.62 1.88 -0.92
C TYR A 79 -11.12 3.04 -1.76
N ARG A 80 -11.19 4.27 -1.24
CA ARG A 80 -11.66 5.42 -2.02
C ARG A 80 -10.73 5.84 -3.16
N LEU A 81 -9.48 5.39 -3.16
CA LEU A 81 -8.52 5.67 -4.22
C LEU A 81 -8.69 4.76 -5.46
N PHE A 82 -9.50 3.69 -5.38
CA PHE A 82 -9.67 2.69 -6.44
C PHE A 82 -11.14 2.30 -6.65
#